data_AF-A0A3D6C0Q1-F1
#
_entry.id   AF-A0A3D6C0Q1-F1
#
_cell.length_a   1.000
_cell.length_b   1.000
_cell.length_c   1.000
_cell.angle_alpha   90.00
_cell.angle_beta   90.00
_cell.angle_gamma   90.00
#
_symmetry.space_group_name_H-M   'P 1'
#
loop_
_entity.id
_entity.type
_entity.pdbx_description
1 polymer ?
#
loop_
_entity_poly.entity_id
_entity_poly.type
_entity_poly.pdbx_seq_one_letter_code
_entity_poly.pdbx_strand_id
1 'polypeptide(L)' 'MITRGIEQKIIKDVDLDTIGAFLFFPVVALASPRHSKDFEMTRKNIDTAFSLAWDAIRR' A
#
# COMPACT_ATOMS: atom_id res chain seq x y z
N MET A 1 -1.06 -15.35 -4.83
CA MET A 1 0.07 -14.60 -4.24
C MET A 1 -0.23 -14.20 -2.80
N ILE A 2 -1.34 -13.50 -2.53
CA ILE A 2 -1.76 -13.11 -1.16
C ILE A 2 -1.96 -14.32 -0.25
N THR A 3 -2.78 -15.31 -0.65
CA THR A 3 -3.06 -16.52 0.16
C THR A 3 -1.79 -17.25 0.60
N ARG A 4 -0.85 -17.45 -0.35
CA ARG A 4 0.46 -18.06 -0.04
C ARG A 4 1.28 -17.21 0.94
N GLY A 5 1.21 -15.88 0.84
CA GLY A 5 1.88 -14.97 1.78
C GLY A 5 1.28 -15.02 3.19
N ILE A 6 -0.03 -15.24 3.31
CA ILE A 6 -0.71 -15.47 4.59
C ILE A 6 -0.28 -16.81 5.19
N GLU A 7 -0.29 -17.89 4.40
CA GLU A 7 0.17 -19.23 4.81
C GLU A 7 1.63 -19.21 5.30
N GLN A 8 2.49 -18.45 4.62
CA GLN A 8 3.90 -18.26 4.98
C GLN A 8 4.11 -17.27 6.13
N LYS A 9 3.03 -16.69 6.70
CA LYS A 9 3.07 -15.68 7.76
C LYS A 9 3.87 -14.42 7.40
N ILE A 10 3.91 -14.08 6.11
CA ILE A 10 4.52 -12.84 5.59
C ILE A 10 3.48 -11.71 5.55
N ILE A 11 2.23 -12.05 5.22
CA ILE A 11 1.11 -11.09 5.11
C ILE A 11 0.15 -11.33 6.28
N LYS A 12 -0.44 -10.26 6.81
CA LYS A 12 -1.49 -10.33 7.84
C LYS A 12 -2.68 -11.14 7.33
N ASP A 13 -3.21 -12.00 8.20
CA ASP A 13 -4.39 -12.82 7.92
C ASP A 13 -5.65 -12.01 8.17
N VAL A 14 -6.02 -11.19 7.19
CA VAL A 14 -7.22 -10.34 7.18
C VAL A 14 -7.90 -10.47 5.81
N ASP A 15 -9.13 -9.99 5.71
CA ASP A 15 -9.90 -10.07 4.47
C ASP A 15 -9.20 -9.32 3.31
N LEU A 16 -9.48 -9.76 2.08
CA LEU A 16 -8.85 -9.21 0.88
C LEU A 16 -9.19 -7.75 0.64
N ASP A 17 -10.37 -7.29 1.06
CA ASP A 17 -10.79 -5.89 0.91
C ASP A 17 -9.95 -4.99 1.82
N THR A 18 -9.69 -5.43 3.05
CA THR A 18 -8.76 -4.77 3.97
C THR A 18 -7.35 -4.72 3.38
N ILE A 19 -6.80 -5.83 2.88
CA ILE A 19 -5.48 -5.84 2.22
C ILE A 19 -5.46 -4.87 1.03
N GLY A 20 -6.50 -4.90 0.21
CA GLY A 20 -6.64 -4.03 -0.95
C GLY A 20 -6.69 -2.55 -0.57
N ALA A 21 -7.41 -2.20 0.50
CA ALA A 21 -7.50 -0.82 0.97
C ALA A 21 -6.12 -0.25 1.33
N PHE A 22 -5.28 -1.02 2.04
CA PHE A 22 -3.94 -0.56 2.43
C PHE A 22 -2.94 -0.52 1.28
N LEU A 23 -3.13 -1.30 0.22
CA LEU A 23 -2.28 -1.29 -0.97
C LEU A 23 -2.67 -0.20 -1.99
N PHE A 24 -3.96 -0.09 -2.31
CA PHE A 24 -4.42 0.70 -3.46
C PHE A 24 -4.87 2.10 -3.08
N PHE A 25 -5.49 2.28 -1.91
CA PHE A 25 -6.01 3.59 -1.50
C PHE A 25 -4.92 4.66 -1.40
N PRO A 26 -3.71 4.37 -0.85
CA PRO A 26 -2.62 5.35 -0.85
C PRO A 26 -2.20 5.78 -2.26
N VAL A 27 -2.17 4.84 -3.22
CA VAL A 27 -1.81 5.15 -4.61
C VAL A 27 -2.84 6.08 -5.25
N VAL A 28 -4.13 5.78 -5.08
CA VAL A 28 -5.22 6.61 -5.61
C VAL A 28 -5.23 8.01 -4.97
N ALA A 29 -4.99 8.09 -3.65
CA ALA A 29 -4.91 9.36 -2.94
C ALA A 29 -3.72 10.21 -3.40
N LEU A 30 -2.54 9.60 -3.57
CA LEU A 30 -1.32 10.29 -4.00
C LEU A 30 -1.36 10.72 -5.47
N ALA A 31 -2.00 9.92 -6.34
CA ALA A 31 -2.15 10.24 -7.76
C ALA A 31 -3.21 11.33 -8.03
N SER A 32 -4.04 11.65 -7.03
CA SER A 32 -5.12 12.63 -7.16
C SER A 32 -4.64 14.03 -6.72
N PRO A 33 -4.47 15.00 -7.64
CA PRO A 33 -4.02 16.36 -7.31
C PRO A 33 -4.93 17.10 -6.32
N ARG A 34 -6.20 16.66 -6.20
CA ARG A 34 -7.15 17.18 -5.21
C ARG A 34 -6.74 16.88 -3.77
N HIS A 35 -6.10 15.73 -3.54
CA HIS A 35 -5.73 15.23 -2.21
C HIS A 35 -4.22 15.41 -1.94
N SER A 36 -3.42 15.59 -2.98
CA SER A 36 -1.96 15.56 -2.92
C SER A 36 -1.32 16.82 -3.53
N LYS A 37 -1.91 18.00 -3.28
CA LYS A 37 -1.46 19.29 -3.87
C LYS A 37 0.02 19.60 -3.64
N ASP A 38 0.55 19.22 -2.49
CA ASP A 38 1.94 19.46 -2.09
C ASP A 38 2.81 18.21 -2.21
N PHE A 39 2.27 17.10 -2.72
CA PHE A 39 3.01 15.87 -2.89
C PHE A 39 3.71 15.85 -4.25
N GLU A 40 5.03 15.94 -4.24
CA GLU A 40 5.80 15.74 -5.45
C GLU A 40 5.90 14.24 -5.77
N MET A 41 5.43 13.83 -6.96
CA MET A 41 5.60 12.47 -7.50
C MET A 41 7.04 12.20 -7.96
N THR A 42 7.99 12.36 -7.05
CA THR A 42 9.38 11.93 -7.26
C THR A 42 9.49 10.43 -7.07
N ARG A 43 10.48 9.81 -7.72
CA ARG A 43 10.75 8.38 -7.55
C ARG A 43 10.95 7.99 -6.08
N LYS A 44 11.68 8.82 -5.32
CA LYS A 44 11.90 8.62 -3.87
C LYS A 44 10.58 8.57 -3.10
N ASN A 45 9.66 9.49 -3.37
CA ASN A 45 8.38 9.56 -2.66
C ASN A 45 7.47 8.39 -3.03
N ILE A 46 7.51 7.98 -4.30
CA ILE A 46 6.79 6.79 -4.78
C ILE A 46 7.31 5.52 -4.09
N ASP A 47 8.62 5.30 -4.09
CA ASP A 47 9.24 4.13 -3.44
C ASP A 47 8.92 4.11 -1.94
N THR A 48 8.96 5.27 -1.28
CA THR A 48 8.59 5.42 0.14
C THR A 48 7.13 5.04 0.38
N ALA A 49 6.20 5.52 -0.45
CA ALA A 49 4.79 5.20 -0.33
C ALA A 49 4.51 3.70 -0.51
N PHE A 50 5.18 3.05 -1.47
CA PHE A 50 5.08 1.60 -1.67
C PHE A 50 5.66 0.80 -0.49
N SER A 51 6.80 1.21 0.07
CA SER A 51 7.35 0.57 1.27
C SER A 51 6.38 0.67 2.44
N LEU A 52 5.77 1.84 2.67
CA LEU A 52 4.78 2.03 3.74
C LEU A 52 3.52 1.17 3.52
N ALA A 53 3.00 1.11 2.29
CA ALA A 53 1.85 0.26 1.96
C ALA A 53 2.16 -1.23 2.18
N TRP A 54 3.38 -1.67 1.83
CA TRP A 54 3.83 -3.04 2.08
C TRP A 54 3.97 -3.34 3.58
N ASP A 55 4.60 -2.45 4.35
CA ASP A 55 4.72 -2.60 5.81
C ASP A 55 3.35 -2.63 6.49
N ALA A 56 2.36 -1.90 5.96
CA ALA A 56 0.99 -1.90 6.49
C ALA A 56 0.32 -3.28 6.42
N ILE A 57 0.66 -4.14 5.45
CA ILE A 57 0.09 -5.48 5.30
C ILE A 57 1.03 -6.61 5.71
N ARG A 58 2.32 -6.32 5.91
CA ARG A 58 3.31 -7.29 6.37
C ARG A 58 3.08 -7.70 7.84
N ARG A 59 3.37 -8.94 8.17
CA ARG A 59 3.30 -9.50 9.54
C ARG A 59 4.64 -9.39 10.28
#